data_AF-A0A966T270-F1
#
_entry.id   AF-A0A966T270-F1
#
_cell.length_a   1.000
_cell.length_b   1.000
_cell.length_c   1.000
_cell.angle_alpha   90.00
_cell.angle_beta   90.00
_cell.angle_gamma   90.00
#
_symmetry.space_group_name_H-M   'P 1'
#
loop_
_entity.id
_entity.type
_entity.pdbx_description
1 polymer ?
#
loop_
_entity_poly.entity_id
_entity_poly.type
_entity_poly.pdbx_seq_one_letter_code
_entity_poly.pdbx_strand_id
1 'polypeptide(L)' 'GEPGPTDLETWLDLAAAAWAGQPTPLDSVRLDAQGLTLVATSWPPDRVQGLQDHARRHGWQVRVDSGVLRVSKSGVASP' A
#
# COMPACT_ATOMS: atom_id res chain seq x y z
N GLY A 1 8.88 -4.78 22.52
CA GLY A 1 9.13 -5.49 21.26
C GLY A 1 9.03 -4.46 20.18
N GLU A 2 10.14 -4.12 19.55
CA GLU A 2 10.16 -3.07 18.54
C GLU A 2 9.34 -3.51 17.32
N PRO A 3 8.42 -2.67 16.80
CA PRO A 3 7.65 -2.98 15.63
C PRO A 3 8.61 -3.12 14.44
N GLY A 4 8.66 -4.34 13.90
CA GLY A 4 9.53 -4.67 12.79
C GLY A 4 8.97 -4.12 11.48
N PRO A 5 9.78 -4.08 10.41
CA PRO A 5 9.35 -3.67 9.06
C PRO A 5 8.25 -4.55 8.42
N THR A 6 7.69 -5.50 9.18
CA THR A 6 6.64 -6.47 8.81
C THR A 6 5.39 -6.28 9.68
N ASP A 7 5.27 -5.19 10.42
CA ASP A 7 4.14 -4.98 11.31
C ASP A 7 2.83 -4.93 10.53
N LEU A 8 2.07 -6.02 10.64
CA LEU A 8 0.74 -6.20 10.08
C LEU A 8 -0.16 -5.03 10.47
N GLU A 9 0.00 -4.47 11.67
CA GLU A 9 -0.72 -3.29 12.13
C GLU A 9 -0.43 -2.05 11.27
N THR A 10 0.81 -1.87 10.81
CA THR A 10 1.15 -0.77 9.89
C THR A 10 0.56 -1.01 8.50
N TRP A 11 0.55 -2.27 8.04
CA TRP A 11 -0.10 -2.65 6.78
C TRP A 11 -1.61 -2.46 6.84
N LEU A 12 -2.24 -2.78 7.97
CA LEU A 12 -3.67 -2.63 8.21
C LEU A 12 -4.07 -1.16 8.35
N ASP A 13 -3.27 -0.33 8.99
CA ASP A 13 -3.50 1.12 9.07
C ASP A 13 -3.44 1.77 7.69
N LEU A 14 -2.45 1.41 6.87
CA LEU A 14 -2.33 1.87 5.48
C LEU A 14 -3.52 1.43 4.62
N ALA A 15 -3.93 0.17 4.77
CA ALA A 15 -5.13 -0.37 4.15
C ALA A 15 -6.37 0.45 4.58
N ALA A 16 -6.59 0.64 5.88
CA ALA A 16 -7.72 1.36 6.42
C ALA A 16 -7.79 2.82 5.91
N ALA A 17 -6.65 3.49 5.79
CA ALA A 17 -6.55 4.83 5.20
C ALA A 17 -7.01 4.85 3.73
N ALA A 18 -6.71 3.80 2.96
CA ALA A 18 -7.19 3.66 1.59
C ALA A 18 -8.72 3.52 1.50
N TRP A 19 -9.34 2.97 2.56
CA TRP A 19 -10.79 2.72 2.64
C TRP A 19 -11.62 3.88 3.21
N ALA A 20 -11.02 4.84 3.91
CA ALA A 20 -11.73 5.84 4.74
C ALA A 20 -12.61 6.88 4.01
N GLY A 21 -12.85 6.75 2.69
CA GLY A 21 -13.66 7.74 1.94
C GLY A 21 -14.69 7.17 0.96
N GLN A 22 -14.46 5.98 0.39
CA GLN A 22 -15.43 5.20 -0.38
C GLN A 22 -14.79 3.82 -0.60
N PRO A 23 -15.38 2.73 -0.10
CA PRO A 23 -14.86 1.39 -0.32
C PRO A 23 -15.03 1.04 -1.80
N THR A 24 -13.97 1.24 -2.58
CA THR A 24 -13.87 0.62 -3.88
C THR A 24 -13.39 -0.81 -3.66
N PRO A 25 -14.07 -1.81 -4.23
CA PRO A 25 -13.68 -3.20 -4.01
C PRO A 25 -12.26 -3.41 -4.54
N LEU A 26 -11.42 -4.00 -3.71
CA LEU A 26 -10.20 -4.63 -4.19
C LEU A 26 -10.58 -5.99 -4.76
N ASP A 27 -10.03 -6.30 -5.92
CA ASP A 27 -10.14 -7.63 -6.53
C ASP A 27 -9.38 -8.67 -5.69
N SER A 28 -8.23 -8.28 -5.15
CA SER A 28 -7.41 -9.16 -4.33
C SER A 28 -6.43 -8.39 -3.45
N VAL A 29 -6.06 -8.99 -2.32
CA VAL A 29 -5.02 -8.51 -1.40
C VAL A 29 -4.08 -9.67 -1.10
N ARG A 30 -2.79 -9.46 -1.29
CA ARG A 30 -1.75 -10.44 -0.99
C ARG A 30 -0.63 -9.77 -0.19
N LEU A 31 -0.34 -10.31 0.99
CA LEU A 31 0.83 -9.94 1.77
C LEU A 31 1.85 -11.08 1.68
N ASP A 32 3.05 -10.77 1.23
CA ASP A 32 4.14 -11.72 1.13
C ASP A 32 5.46 -11.09 1.63
N ALA A 33 6.55 -11.87 1.63
CA ALA A 33 7.85 -11.41 2.13
C ALA A 33 8.42 -10.20 1.37
N GLN A 34 7.91 -9.91 0.16
CA GLN A 34 8.32 -8.78 -0.68
C GLN A 34 7.45 -7.53 -0.47
N GLY A 35 6.34 -7.64 0.27
CA GLY A 35 5.45 -6.53 0.59
C GLY A 35 3.98 -6.83 0.37
N LEU A 36 3.18 -5.76 0.32
CA LEU A 36 1.74 -5.84 0.10
C LEU A 36 1.42 -5.59 -1.37
N THR A 37 0.75 -6.54 -1.99
CA THR A 37 0.20 -6.42 -3.34
C THR A 37 -1.31 -6.28 -3.24
N LEU A 38 -1.85 -5.21 -3.81
CA LEU A 38 -3.28 -4.95 -3.91
C LEU A 38 -3.67 -4.99 -5.39
N VAL A 39 -4.68 -5.77 -5.74
CA VAL A 39 -5.27 -5.79 -7.08
C VAL A 39 -6.49 -4.89 -7.06
N ALA A 40 -6.41 -3.81 -7.81
CA ALA A 40 -7.33 -2.68 -7.77
C ALA A 40 -7.61 -2.18 -9.20
N THR A 41 -7.94 -3.11 -10.10
CA THR A 41 -8.21 -2.87 -11.52
C THR A 41 -9.36 -1.89 -11.77
N SER A 42 -10.27 -1.73 -10.83
CA SER A 42 -11.41 -0.80 -10.89
C SER A 42 -11.13 0.56 -10.25
N TRP A 43 -9.95 0.79 -9.67
CA TRP A 43 -9.66 2.04 -8.98
C TRP A 43 -9.41 3.19 -9.95
N PRO A 44 -10.01 4.37 -9.72
CA PRO A 44 -9.70 5.55 -10.50
C PRO A 44 -8.29 6.07 -10.20
N PRO A 45 -7.64 6.75 -11.16
CA PRO A 45 -6.27 7.24 -11.02
C PRO A 45 -6.10 8.18 -9.81
N ASP A 46 -7.08 9.02 -9.49
CA ASP A 46 -7.07 9.90 -8.32
C ASP A 46 -6.95 9.14 -6.98
N ARG A 47 -7.57 7.96 -6.89
CA ARG A 47 -7.51 7.10 -5.69
C ARG A 47 -6.14 6.44 -5.56
N VAL A 48 -5.62 5.94 -6.69
CA VAL A 48 -4.28 5.35 -6.76
C VAL A 48 -3.22 6.39 -6.40
N GLN A 49 -3.40 7.64 -6.83
CA GLN A 49 -2.54 8.76 -6.46
C GLN A 49 -2.67 9.13 -4.98
N GLY A 50 -3.88 9.17 -4.43
CA GLY A 50 -4.09 9.39 -2.99
C GLY A 50 -3.43 8.33 -2.11
N LEU A 51 -3.51 7.06 -2.51
CA LEU A 51 -2.80 5.96 -1.83
C LEU A 51 -1.28 6.13 -1.90
N GLN A 52 -0.74 6.48 -3.08
CA GLN A 52 0.69 6.76 -3.25
C GLN A 52 1.16 7.92 -2.37
N ASP A 53 0.40 9.01 -2.32
CA ASP A 53 0.73 10.20 -1.53
C ASP A 53 0.73 9.88 -0.03
N HIS A 54 -0.30 9.14 0.42
CA HIS A 54 -0.40 8.68 1.80
C HIS A 54 0.74 7.72 2.15
N ALA A 55 0.95 6.66 1.37
CA ALA A 55 2.06 5.73 1.55
C ALA A 55 3.41 6.46 1.63
N ARG A 56 3.66 7.43 0.74
CA ARG A 56 4.89 8.23 0.73
C ARG A 56 5.09 9.03 2.02
N ARG A 57 4.04 9.63 2.58
CA ARG A 57 4.11 10.34 3.87
C ARG A 57 4.51 9.43 5.03
N HIS A 58 4.15 8.14 4.93
CA HIS A 58 4.48 7.12 5.92
C HIS A 58 5.78 6.36 5.60
N GLY A 59 6.57 6.79 4.60
CA GLY A 59 7.84 6.15 4.25
C GLY A 59 7.71 4.88 3.39
N TRP A 60 6.59 4.71 2.70
CA TRP A 60 6.31 3.59 1.80
C TRP A 60 6.28 4.06 0.34
N GLN A 61 6.57 3.16 -0.58
CA GLN A 61 6.48 3.37 -2.02
C GLN A 61 5.42 2.44 -2.57
N VAL A 62 4.49 2.98 -3.34
CA VAL A 62 3.50 2.19 -4.09
C VAL A 62 3.88 2.25 -5.57
N ARG A 63 4.10 1.08 -6.15
CA ARG A 63 4.34 0.90 -7.58
C ARG A 63 3.05 0.40 -8.22
N VAL A 64 2.62 1.05 -9.30
CA VAL A 64 1.38 0.71 -9.99
C VAL A 64 1.74 0.03 -11.31
N ASP A 65 1.23 -1.17 -11.54
CA ASP A 65 1.37 -1.89 -12.80
C ASP A 65 -0.02 -2.41 -13.22
N SER A 66 -0.62 -1.77 -14.23
CA SER A 66 -1.88 -2.24 -14.84
C SER A 66 -3.02 -2.55 -13.85
N GLY A 67 -3.16 -1.76 -12.78
CA GLY A 67 -4.16 -1.98 -11.72
C GLY A 67 -3.68 -2.84 -10.56
N VAL A 68 -2.46 -3.35 -10.59
CA VAL A 68 -1.77 -4.00 -9.47
C VAL A 68 -0.90 -2.98 -8.75
N LEU A 69 -1.23 -2.72 -7.49
CA LEU A 69 -0.53 -1.81 -6.60
C LEU A 69 0.41 -2.63 -5.72
N ARG A 70 1.71 -2.52 -5.93
CA ARG A 70 2.71 -3.12 -5.05
C ARG A 70 3.24 -2.07 -4.09
N VAL A 71 2.89 -2.21 -2.83
CA VAL A 71 3.39 -1.38 -1.74
C VAL A 71 4.62 -2.06 -1.14
N SER A 72 5.69 -1.29 -1.02
CA SER A 72 6.96 -1.71 -0.44
C SER A 72 7.49 -0.59 0.44
N LYS A 73 8.29 -0.90 1.45
CA LYS A 73 8.94 0.16 2.24
C LYS A 73 9.84 0.95 1.28
N SER A 74 9.67 2.27 1.22
CA SER A 74 10.66 3.11 0.54
C SER A 74 11.94 2.87 1.33
N GLY A 75 12.93 2.20 0.75
CA GLY A 75 14.16 1.88 1.46
C GLY A 75 14.62 3.10 2.26
N VAL A 76 14.89 2.94 3.56
CA VAL A 76 16.30 2.92 3.97
C VAL A 76 17.18 2.69 2.74
N ALA A 77 17.73 3.77 2.20
CA ALA A 77 18.88 3.66 1.34
C ALA A 77 19.91 2.85 2.13
N SER A 78 20.20 1.62 1.70
CA SER A 78 21.42 0.94 2.14
C SER A 78 22.60 1.69 1.52
N PRO A 79 23.53 2.28 2.29
CA PRO A 79 24.91 2.40 1.85
C PRO A 79 25.60 1.03 1.80
#